data_AF-A0A432QK83-F1
#
_entry.id   AF-A0A432QK83-F1
#
_cell.length_a   1.000
_cell.length_b   1.000
_cell.length_c   1.000
_cell.angle_alpha   90.00
_cell.angle_beta   90.00
_cell.angle_gamma   90.00
#
_symmetry.space_group_name_H-M   'P 1'
#
loop_
_entity.id
_entity.type
_entity.pdbx_description
1 polymer ?
#
loop_
_entity_poly.entity_id
_entity_poly.type
_entity_poly.pdbx_seq_one_letter_code
_entity_poly.pdbx_strand_id
1 'polypeptide(L)'
;MKITIIGSGAMGCLFGGLLAEAGADVHLLDIWEEHVQALNTYGVSISSSGEERHIPVQASTDPKKIQQTDLALIFVKHAQTA
;
A
#
# COMPACT_ATOMS: atom_id res chain seq x y z
N MET A 1 -5.54 5.11 13.92
CA MET A 1 -4.23 5.61 13.47
C MET A 1 -4.16 5.40 11.97
N LYS A 2 -3.87 6.46 11.21
CA LYS A 2 -3.82 6.44 9.74
C LYS A 2 -2.39 6.22 9.26
N ILE A 3 -2.18 5.16 8.50
CA ILE A 3 -0.86 4.72 8.05
C ILE A 3 -0.77 4.94 6.55
N THR A 4 0.29 5.62 6.12
CA THR A 4 0.61 5.76 4.69
C THR A 4 1.86 4.96 4.37
N ILE A 5 1.74 4.06 3.40
CA ILE A 5 2.86 3.31 2.83
C ILE A 5 3.34 4.05 1.58
N ILE A 6 4.55 4.59 1.62
CA ILE A 6 5.16 5.30 0.48
C ILE A 6 6.01 4.30 -0.31
N GLY A 7 5.55 3.95 -1.50
CA GLY A 7 6.06 2.86 -2.34
C GLY A 7 5.23 1.60 -2.14
N SER A 8 4.44 1.21 -3.14
CA SER A 8 3.60 0.02 -3.13
C SER A 8 4.21 -1.13 -3.94
N GLY A 9 5.54 -1.23 -3.97
CA GLY A 9 6.21 -2.43 -4.49
C GLY A 9 5.97 -3.67 -3.61
N ALA A 10 6.71 -4.76 -3.83
CA ALA A 10 6.51 -6.03 -3.13
C ALA A 10 6.41 -5.89 -1.58
N MET A 11 7.38 -5.20 -0.96
CA MET A 11 7.40 -5.02 0.50
C MET A 11 6.32 -4.05 0.99
N GLY A 12 6.07 -2.96 0.26
CA GLY A 12 5.01 -2.02 0.59
C GLY A 12 3.63 -2.65 0.54
N CYS A 13 3.36 -3.44 -0.50
CA CYS A 13 2.14 -4.24 -0.61
C CYS A 13 2.03 -5.27 0.51
N LEU A 14 3.09 -6.02 0.82
CA LEU A 14 3.06 -7.04 1.87
C LEU A 14 2.73 -6.42 3.23
N PHE A 15 3.47 -5.40 3.67
CA PHE A 15 3.23 -4.77 4.96
C PHE A 15 1.94 -3.96 4.99
N GLY A 16 1.64 -3.20 3.93
CA GLY A 16 0.39 -2.44 3.82
C GLY A 16 -0.84 -3.35 3.81
N GLY A 17 -0.76 -4.46 3.09
CA GLY A 17 -1.80 -5.49 3.05
C GLY A 17 -1.99 -6.17 4.40
N LEU A 18 -0.91 -6.62 5.08
CA LEU A 18 -1.03 -7.22 6.42
C LEU A 18 -1.58 -6.25 7.46
N LEU A 19 -1.21 -4.97 7.40
CA LEU A 19 -1.76 -3.94 8.28
C LEU A 19 -3.25 -3.70 8.01
N ALA A 20 -3.65 -3.64 6.73
CA ALA A 20 -5.05 -3.52 6.34
C ALA A 20 -5.87 -4.76 6.75
N GLU A 21 -5.32 -5.97 6.57
CA GLU A 21 -5.92 -7.24 7.00
C GLU A 21 -6.15 -7.27 8.53
N ALA A 22 -5.23 -6.67 9.30
CA ALA A 22 -5.37 -6.49 10.74
C ALA A 22 -6.34 -5.36 11.16
N GLY A 23 -6.99 -4.68 10.20
CA GLY A 23 -7.99 -3.64 10.44
C GLY A 23 -7.42 -2.22 10.63
N ALA A 24 -6.15 -1.98 10.30
CA ALA A 24 -5.59 -0.62 10.30
C ALA A 24 -6.10 0.19 9.10
N ASP A 25 -6.20 1.51 9.27
CA ASP A 25 -6.52 2.45 8.19
C ASP A 25 -5.25 2.73 7.39
N VAL A 26 -5.13 2.08 6.22
CA VAL A 26 -3.92 2.08 5.38
C VAL A 26 -4.20 2.69 4.02
N HIS A 27 -3.34 3.64 3.63
CA HIS A 27 -3.23 4.17 2.28
C HIS A 27 -1.89 3.79 1.66
N LEU A 28 -1.92 3.19 0.47
CA LEU A 28 -0.75 2.96 -0.37
C LEU A 28 -0.54 4.18 -1.28
N LEU A 29 0.68 4.70 -1.35
CA LEU A 29 1.08 5.81 -2.22
C LEU A 29 2.17 5.32 -3.16
N ASP A 30 1.95 5.39 -4.46
CA ASP A 30 2.96 5.04 -5.47
C ASP A 30 2.77 5.90 -6.72
N ILE A 31 3.82 6.11 -7.51
CA ILE A 31 3.75 6.92 -8.74
C ILE A 31 3.22 6.12 -9.94
N TRP A 32 3.18 4.79 -9.84
CA TRP A 32 2.76 3.91 -10.92
C TRP A 32 1.23 3.81 -11.04
N GLU A 33 0.65 4.55 -11.98
CA GLU A 33 -0.80 4.68 -12.15
C GLU A 33 -1.53 3.35 -12.37
N GLU A 34 -1.07 2.50 -13.29
CA GLU A 34 -1.73 1.22 -13.59
C GLU A 34 -1.70 0.29 -12.38
N HIS A 35 -0.61 0.30 -11.62
CA HIS A 35 -0.49 -0.48 -10.41
C HIS A 35 -1.43 0.03 -9.30
N VAL A 36 -1.54 1.35 -9.11
CA VAL A 36 -2.50 1.95 -8.17
C VAL A 36 -3.95 1.63 -8.58
N GLN A 37 -4.27 1.63 -9.87
CA GLN A 37 -5.60 1.23 -10.34
C GLN A 37 -5.87 -0.25 -10.06
N ALA A 38 -4.89 -1.12 -10.29
CA ALA A 38 -5.00 -2.55 -9.98
C ALA A 38 -5.21 -2.78 -8.48
N LEU A 39 -4.48 -2.08 -7.61
CA LEU A 39 -4.64 -2.16 -6.16
C LEU A 39 -6.04 -1.73 -5.70
N ASN A 40 -6.59 -0.64 -6.25
CA ASN A 40 -7.94 -0.20 -5.92
C ASN A 40 -9.03 -1.15 -6.46
N THR A 41 -8.75 -1.90 -7.53
CA THR A 41 -9.72 -2.81 -8.16
C THR A 41 -9.71 -4.20 -7.53
N TYR A 42 -8.51 -4.74 -7.28
CA TYR A 42 -8.31 -6.14 -6.89
C TYR A 42 -7.76 -6.29 -5.47
N GLY A 43 -7.38 -5.20 -4.82
CA GLY A 43 -6.66 -5.24 -3.55
C GLY A 43 -5.21 -5.70 -3.69
N VAL A 44 -4.54 -5.90 -2.55
CA VAL A 44 -3.23 -6.56 -2.48
C VAL A 44 -3.45 -8.07 -2.51
N SER A 45 -2.82 -8.78 -3.44
CA SER A 45 -2.68 -10.23 -3.36
C SER A 45 -1.50 -10.60 -2.45
N ILE A 46 -1.77 -11.42 -1.43
CA ILE A 46 -0.76 -12.04 -0.59
C ILE A 46 -0.84 -13.55 -0.75
N SER A 47 0.23 -14.14 -1.26
CA SER A 47 0.42 -15.59 -1.28
C SER A 47 1.28 -16.03 -0.10
N SER A 48 0.75 -16.92 0.73
CA SER A 48 1.47 -17.49 1.88
C SER A 48 0.93 -18.88 2.19
N SER A 49 1.83 -19.82 2.51
CA SER A 49 1.47 -21.20 2.87
C SER A 49 0.63 -21.93 1.81
N GLY A 50 0.76 -21.57 0.54
CA GLY A 50 -0.01 -22.16 -0.56
C GLY A 50 -1.42 -21.58 -0.75
N GLU A 51 -1.80 -20.58 0.05
CA GLU A 51 -3.06 -19.86 -0.10
C GLU A 51 -2.80 -18.46 -0.68
N GLU A 52 -3.75 -17.96 -1.46
CA GLU A 52 -3.78 -16.59 -1.97
C GLU A 52 -4.96 -15.85 -1.36
N ARG A 53 -4.70 -14.66 -0.81
CA ARG A 53 -5.72 -13.78 -0.24
C ARG A 53 -5.64 -12.42 -0.89
N HIS A 54 -6.80 -11.84 -1.19
CA HIS A 54 -6.91 -10.47 -1.72
C HIS A 54 -7.43 -9.56 -0.62
N ILE A 55 -6.60 -8.59 -0.22
CA ILE A 55 -6.90 -7.66 0.85
C ILE A 55 -7.27 -6.30 0.23
N PRO A 56 -8.51 -5.82 0.42
CA PRO A 56 -8.91 -4.51 -0.05
C PRO A 56 -8.04 -3.42 0.58
N VAL A 57 -7.59 -2.47 -0.24
CA VAL A 57 -6.75 -1.35 0.19
C VAL A 57 -7.18 -0.09 -0.56
N GLN A 58 -6.78 1.07 -0.04
CA GLN A 58 -6.88 2.33 -0.76
C GLN A 58 -5.50 2.72 -1.27
N ALA A 59 -5.40 3.03 -2.56
CA ALA A 59 -4.15 3.43 -3.18
C ALA A 59 -4.31 4.76 -3.94
N SER A 60 -3.26 5.58 -3.96
CA SER A 60 -3.24 6.83 -4.73
C SER A 60 -1.89 7.08 -5.37
N THR A 61 -1.90 7.86 -6.46
CA THR A 61 -0.71 8.49 -7.02
C THR A 61 -0.52 9.94 -6.55
N ASP A 62 -1.55 10.51 -5.91
CA ASP A 62 -1.53 11.91 -5.47
C ASP A 62 -1.59 11.96 -3.93
N PRO A 63 -0.50 12.40 -3.25
CA PRO A 63 -0.50 12.49 -1.80
C PRO A 63 -1.56 13.47 -1.26
N LYS A 64 -2.03 14.43 -2.05
CA LYS A 64 -3.08 15.38 -1.62
C LYS A 64 -4.44 14.71 -1.44
N LYS A 65 -4.66 13.53 -2.02
CA LYS A 65 -5.89 12.74 -1.81
C LYS A 65 -5.88 12.01 -0.48
N ILE A 66 -4.72 11.89 0.18
CA ILE A 66 -4.58 11.30 1.51
C ILE A 66 -4.75 12.42 2.54
N GLN A 67 -5.92 12.49 3.17
CA GLN A 67 -6.30 13.63 4.01
C GLN A 67 -5.46 13.76 5.30
N GLN A 68 -4.98 12.64 5.84
CA GLN A 68 -4.22 12.61 7.09
C GLN A 68 -3.33 11.37 7.15
N THR A 69 -2.15 11.53 7.74
CA THR A 69 -1.19 10.44 7.99
C THR A 69 -0.62 10.63 9.39
N ASP A 70 -0.85 9.67 10.28
CA ASP A 70 -0.27 9.65 11.62
C ASP A 70 1.10 8.94 11.62
N LEU A 71 1.29 7.98 10.69
CA LEU A 71 2.54 7.23 10.49
C LEU A 71 2.80 7.03 8.99
N ALA A 72 3.97 7.42 8.51
CA ALA A 72 4.44 7.14 7.15
C ALA A 72 5.55 6.07 7.18
N LEU A 73 5.38 5.00 6.38
CA LEU A 73 6.38 3.95 6.20
C LEU A 73 6.94 4.02 4.77
N ILE A 74 8.25 4.17 4.63
CA ILE A 74 8.91 4.36 3.33
C ILE A 74 9.45 3.00 2.84
N PHE A 75 8.86 2.49 1.76
CA PHE A 75 9.15 1.20 1.12
C PHE A 75 9.58 1.34 -0.36
N VAL A 76 10.16 2.49 -0.72
CA VAL A 76 10.82 2.67 -2.03
C VAL A 76 12.25 2.13 -2.01
N LYS A 77 12.88 1.95 -3.18
CA LYS A 77 14.30 1.62 -3.25
C LYS A 77 15.13 2.82 -2.77
N HIS A 78 16.33 2.55 -2.24
CA HIS A 78 17.25 3.58 -1.79
C HIS A 78 17.46 4.71 -2.81
N ALA A 79 17.67 4.39 -4.09
CA ALA A 79 17.88 5.38 -5.15
C ALA A 79 16.65 6.26 -5.46
N GLN A 80 15.48 5.91 -4.93
CA GLN A 80 14.23 6.67 -5.06
C GLN A 80 13.89 7.39 -3.74
N THR A 81 14.79 7.30 -2.75
CA THR A 81 14.71 8.01 -1.49
C THR A 81 15.64 9.23 -1.60
N ALA A 82 15.08 10.43 -1.42
CA ALA A 82 15.70 11.76 -1.54
C ALA A 82 15.59 12.46 -2.91
#